data_AF-C8P4S0-F1
#
_entry.id   AF-C8P4S0-F1
#
_cell.length_a   1.000
_cell.length_b   1.000
_cell.length_c   1.000
_cell.angle_alpha   90.00
_cell.angle_beta   90.00
_cell.angle_gamma   90.00
#
_symmetry.space_group_name_H-M   'P 1'
#
loop_
_entity.id
_entity.type
_entity.pdbx_description
1 polymer ?
#
loop_
_entity_poly.entity_id
_entity_poly.type
_entity_poly.pdbx_seq_one_letter_code
_entity_poly.pdbx_strand_id
1 'polypeptide(L)'
;MNDENYAINYLKFATDKKWTPKDALMVEHYSLISWSVANMVGGLIGSAISINLEVVDFALTALFLYMIVMQVQSHLTLVISILSAILAVVFMVLTKSIIGVIIATLIASFIGFLIENTVRRRSKHPESNWFLTKLFRPKITRTTVEDQQERQQLAAVKKQLEDQEQSQNK
;
A
#
# COMPACT_ATOMS: atom_id res chain seq x y z
N MET A 1 -10.52 7.17 -9.20
CA MET A 1 -11.46 6.16 -8.67
C MET A 1 -11.09 5.81 -7.24
N ASN A 2 -11.93 6.16 -6.26
CA ASN A 2 -11.75 5.73 -4.87
C ASN A 2 -12.25 4.29 -4.69
N ASP A 3 -11.86 3.60 -3.61
CA ASP A 3 -12.24 2.22 -3.34
C ASP A 3 -13.76 2.05 -3.16
N GLU A 4 -14.49 3.03 -2.64
CA GLU A 4 -15.95 2.95 -2.55
C GLU A 4 -16.60 3.11 -3.93
N ASN A 5 -16.09 4.00 -4.78
CA ASN A 5 -16.58 4.12 -6.16
C ASN A 5 -16.29 2.84 -6.96
N TYR A 6 -15.13 2.21 -6.72
CA TYR A 6 -14.80 0.90 -7.28
C TYR A 6 -15.80 -0.16 -6.82
N ALA A 7 -16.05 -0.26 -5.51
CA ALA A 7 -16.96 -1.25 -4.94
C ALA A 7 -18.39 -1.08 -5.47
N ILE A 8 -18.89 0.16 -5.55
CA ILE A 8 -20.22 0.47 -6.10
C ILE A 8 -20.29 0.07 -7.57
N ASN A 9 -19.29 0.44 -8.38
CA ASN A 9 -19.26 0.09 -9.79
C ASN A 9 -19.19 -1.42 -9.98
N TYR A 10 -18.34 -2.12 -9.23
CA TYR A 10 -18.21 -3.57 -9.27
C TYR A 10 -19.55 -4.27 -8.94
N LEU A 11 -20.19 -3.89 -7.83
CA LEU A 11 -21.47 -4.47 -7.41
C LEU A 11 -22.57 -4.20 -8.43
N LYS A 12 -22.63 -2.98 -9.02
CA LYS A 12 -23.64 -2.62 -10.01
C LYS A 12 -23.44 -3.33 -11.35
N PHE A 13 -22.20 -3.51 -11.80
CA PHE A 13 -21.92 -4.31 -13.00
C PHE A 13 -22.25 -5.80 -12.80
N ALA A 14 -22.05 -6.33 -11.58
CA ALA A 14 -22.38 -7.72 -11.26
C ALA A 14 -23.89 -7.96 -11.11
N THR A 15 -24.64 -6.97 -10.62
CA THR A 15 -26.06 -7.14 -10.24
C THR A 15 -27.04 -6.61 -11.30
N ASP A 16 -26.69 -5.53 -12.01
CA ASP A 16 -27.60 -4.81 -12.91
C ASP A 16 -27.08 -4.83 -14.36
N LYS A 17 -27.85 -5.45 -15.26
CA LYS A 17 -27.55 -5.49 -16.70
C LYS A 17 -27.70 -4.15 -17.41
N LYS A 18 -28.40 -3.17 -16.81
CA LYS A 18 -28.62 -1.84 -17.41
C LYS A 18 -27.52 -0.84 -17.05
N TRP A 19 -26.66 -1.17 -16.09
CA TRP A 19 -25.57 -0.29 -15.68
C TRP A 19 -24.52 -0.18 -16.78
N THR A 20 -24.36 1.03 -17.32
CA THR A 20 -23.43 1.28 -18.42
C THR A 20 -22.10 1.86 -17.90
N PRO A 21 -21.01 1.74 -18.67
CA PRO A 21 -19.74 2.42 -18.36
C PRO A 21 -19.88 3.94 -18.18
N LYS A 22 -20.87 4.55 -18.84
CA LYS A 22 -21.17 5.99 -18.70
C LYS A 22 -21.67 6.28 -17.28
N ASP A 23 -22.51 5.43 -16.72
CA ASP A 23 -23.02 5.59 -15.37
C ASP A 23 -21.88 5.47 -14.34
N ALA A 24 -20.98 4.50 -14.54
CA ALA A 24 -19.80 4.33 -13.69
C ALA A 24 -18.87 5.55 -13.69
N LEU A 25 -18.66 6.17 -14.85
CA LEU A 25 -17.90 7.42 -14.98
C LEU A 25 -18.62 8.60 -14.31
N MET A 26 -19.95 8.66 -14.39
CA MET A 26 -20.73 9.70 -13.73
C MET A 26 -20.60 9.63 -12.21
N VAL A 27 -20.61 8.42 -11.62
CA VAL A 27 -20.40 8.28 -10.16
C VAL A 27 -19.01 8.79 -9.75
N GLU A 28 -17.98 8.51 -10.55
CA GLU A 28 -16.64 9.07 -10.31
C GLU A 28 -16.65 10.60 -10.36
N HIS A 29 -17.31 11.16 -11.37
CA HIS A 29 -17.39 12.60 -11.55
C HIS A 29 -18.14 13.28 -10.41
N TYR A 30 -19.28 12.74 -9.97
CA TYR A 30 -20.02 13.25 -8.82
C TYR A 30 -19.21 13.15 -7.52
N SER A 31 -18.46 12.07 -7.33
CA SER A 31 -17.57 11.93 -6.17
C SER A 31 -16.48 13.00 -6.19
N LEU A 32 -15.88 13.27 -7.35
CA LEU A 32 -14.84 14.28 -7.49
C LEU A 32 -15.39 15.70 -7.32
N ILE A 33 -16.57 15.98 -7.87
CA ILE A 33 -17.27 17.26 -7.67
C ILE A 33 -17.61 17.46 -6.21
N SER A 34 -18.16 16.46 -5.53
CA SER A 34 -18.49 16.53 -4.10
C SER A 34 -17.24 16.82 -3.28
N TRP A 35 -16.14 16.13 -3.57
CA TRP A 35 -14.84 16.39 -2.94
C TRP A 35 -14.35 17.82 -3.23
N SER A 36 -14.41 18.29 -4.46
CA SER A 36 -13.99 19.64 -4.83
C SER A 36 -14.83 20.72 -4.16
N VAL A 37 -16.16 20.54 -4.09
CA VAL A 37 -17.07 21.46 -3.39
C VAL A 37 -16.78 21.47 -1.90
N ALA A 38 -16.55 20.32 -1.28
CA ALA A 38 -16.18 20.23 0.12
C ALA A 38 -14.87 20.98 0.41
N ASN A 39 -13.84 20.82 -0.44
CA ASN A 39 -12.59 21.56 -0.32
C ASN A 39 -12.77 23.07 -0.53
N MET A 40 -13.59 23.47 -1.51
CA MET A 40 -13.89 24.88 -1.76
C MET A 40 -14.60 25.52 -0.56
N VAL A 41 -15.64 24.87 -0.03
CA VAL A 41 -16.37 25.34 1.16
C VAL A 41 -15.44 25.37 2.37
N GLY A 42 -14.63 24.34 2.58
CA GLY A 42 -13.63 24.30 3.66
C GLY A 42 -12.60 25.43 3.55
N GLY A 43 -12.15 25.76 2.34
CA GLY A 43 -11.24 26.88 2.08
C GLY A 43 -11.88 28.25 2.35
N LEU A 44 -13.14 28.44 1.94
CA LEU A 44 -13.88 29.68 2.21
C LEU A 44 -14.12 29.88 3.72
N ILE A 45 -14.57 28.84 4.42
CA ILE A 45 -14.76 28.89 5.88
C ILE A 45 -13.43 29.09 6.60
N GLY A 46 -12.38 28.36 6.17
CA GLY A 46 -11.04 28.47 6.73
C GLY A 46 -10.44 29.87 6.54
N SER A 47 -10.74 30.55 5.43
CA SER A 47 -10.33 31.94 5.20
C SER A 47 -11.15 32.95 5.99
N ALA A 48 -12.37 32.63 6.41
CA ALA A 48 -13.25 33.52 7.16
C ALA A 48 -12.94 33.52 8.67
N ILE A 49 -12.27 32.48 9.18
CA ILE A 49 -11.89 32.35 10.58
C ILE A 49 -10.42 32.77 10.75
N SER A 50 -10.12 33.66 11.70
CA SER A 50 -8.74 34.03 12.03
C SER A 50 -8.07 32.91 12.84
N ILE A 51 -7.54 31.90 12.13
CA ILE A 51 -6.75 30.81 12.71
C ILE A 51 -5.28 31.22 12.75
N ASN A 52 -4.58 30.85 13.83
CA ASN A 52 -3.13 31.05 13.89
C ASN A 52 -2.44 30.13 12.86
N LEU A 53 -1.82 30.75 11.85
CA LEU A 53 -1.11 30.08 10.75
C LEU A 53 0.01 29.15 11.25
N GLU A 54 0.65 29.48 12.37
CA GLU A 54 1.75 28.68 12.93
C GLU A 54 1.29 27.29 13.38
N VAL A 55 0.09 27.20 13.96
CA VAL A 55 -0.53 25.92 14.34
C VAL A 55 -0.93 25.11 13.11
N VAL A 56 -1.38 25.80 12.05
CA VAL A 56 -1.79 25.17 10.78
C VAL A 56 -0.58 24.60 10.04
N ASP A 57 0.52 25.35 9.94
CA ASP A 57 1.75 24.89 9.29
C ASP A 57 2.35 23.68 10.01
N PHE A 58 2.29 23.69 11.34
CA PHE A 58 2.66 22.53 12.16
C PHE A 58 1.74 21.33 11.89
N ALA A 59 0.42 21.52 11.89
CA ALA A 59 -0.55 20.46 11.65
C ALA A 59 -0.43 19.86 10.25
N LEU A 60 -0.23 20.69 9.21
CA LEU A 60 -0.06 20.25 7.83
C LEU A 60 1.21 19.38 7.70
N THR A 61 2.33 19.86 8.23
CA THR A 61 3.60 19.12 8.22
C THR A 61 3.48 17.81 9.01
N ALA A 62 2.81 17.82 10.16
CA ALA A 62 2.59 16.63 10.98
C ALA A 62 1.70 15.60 10.27
N LEU A 63 0.64 16.03 9.60
CA LEU A 63 -0.25 15.15 8.84
C LEU A 63 0.48 14.52 7.64
N PHE A 64 1.34 15.29 6.98
CA PHE A 64 2.21 14.77 5.93
C PHE A 64 3.17 13.70 6.45
N LEU A 65 3.85 13.95 7.59
CA LEU A 65 4.72 12.96 8.22
C LEU A 65 3.96 11.71 8.66
N TYR A 66 2.77 11.86 9.24
CA TYR A 66 1.92 10.74 9.62
C TYR A 66 1.59 9.86 8.41
N MET A 67 1.21 10.45 7.28
CA MET A 67 0.93 9.69 6.05
C MET A 67 2.18 8.95 5.54
N ILE A 68 3.36 9.59 5.54
CA ILE A 68 4.61 8.91 5.16
C ILE A 68 4.87 7.71 6.06
N VAL A 69 4.76 7.88 7.37
CA VAL A 69 4.98 6.79 8.33
C VAL A 69 4.01 5.63 8.10
N MET A 70 2.74 5.93 7.82
CA MET A 70 1.72 4.91 7.51
C MET A 70 1.95 4.20 6.18
N GLN A 71 2.58 4.86 5.20
CA GLN A 71 2.93 4.26 3.91
C GLN A 71 4.16 3.33 4.02
N VAL A 72 5.09 3.58 4.94
CA VAL A 72 6.29 2.76 5.14
C VAL A 72 5.96 1.52 5.99
N GLN A 73 5.36 0.51 5.35
CA GLN A 73 4.92 -0.71 6.04
C GLN A 73 6.01 -1.79 6.17
N SER A 74 7.06 -1.75 5.34
CA SER A 74 8.11 -2.78 5.33
C SER A 74 9.50 -2.18 5.60
N HIS A 75 10.37 -2.96 6.23
CA HIS A 75 11.76 -2.56 6.46
C HIS A 75 12.53 -2.34 5.15
N LEU A 76 12.15 -3.02 4.06
CA LEU A 76 12.74 -2.81 2.74
C LEU A 76 12.33 -1.46 2.15
N THR A 77 11.05 -1.13 2.27
CA THR A 77 10.52 0.19 1.88
C THR A 77 11.22 1.30 2.67
N LEU A 78 11.52 1.09 3.96
CA LEU A 78 12.26 2.04 4.78
C LEU A 78 13.72 2.24 4.31
N VAL A 79 14.43 1.16 3.98
CA VAL A 79 15.80 1.27 3.48
C VAL A 79 15.83 1.97 2.11
N ILE A 80 14.90 1.62 1.22
CA ILE A 80 14.79 2.25 -0.11
C ILE A 80 14.37 3.72 0.04
N SER A 81 13.49 4.07 0.98
CA SER A 81 13.10 5.46 1.21
C SER A 81 14.26 6.31 1.72
N ILE A 82 15.09 5.78 2.62
CA ILE A 82 16.31 6.47 3.09
C ILE A 82 17.28 6.67 1.93
N LEU A 83 17.54 5.63 1.13
CA LEU A 83 18.38 5.71 -0.06
C LEU A 83 17.84 6.78 -1.03
N SER A 84 16.54 6.79 -1.28
CA SER A 84 15.86 7.77 -2.13
C SER A 84 16.02 9.20 -1.60
N ALA A 85 15.91 9.39 -0.28
CA ALA A 85 16.07 10.71 0.34
C ALA A 85 17.49 11.25 0.16
N ILE A 86 18.50 10.41 0.39
CA ILE A 86 19.92 10.77 0.17
C ILE A 86 20.15 11.13 -1.30
N LEU A 87 19.66 10.29 -2.22
CA LEU A 87 19.83 10.51 -3.65
C LEU A 87 19.11 11.80 -4.10
N ALA A 88 17.92 12.09 -3.56
CA ALA A 88 17.19 13.31 -3.84
C ALA A 88 17.96 14.57 -3.43
N VAL A 89 18.62 14.57 -2.27
CA VAL A 89 19.46 15.70 -1.84
C VAL A 89 20.63 15.91 -2.81
N VAL A 90 21.32 14.83 -3.21
CA VAL A 90 22.45 14.91 -4.15
C VAL A 90 22.02 15.47 -5.50
N PHE A 91 20.93 14.94 -6.08
CA PHE A 91 20.44 15.40 -7.38
C PHE A 91 19.81 16.81 -7.31
N MET A 92 19.19 17.19 -6.19
CA MET A 92 18.68 18.55 -6.00
C MET A 92 19.80 19.59 -5.99
N VAL A 93 20.92 19.29 -5.33
CA VAL A 93 22.09 20.18 -5.32
C VAL A 93 22.72 20.30 -6.71
N LEU A 94 22.77 19.20 -7.47
CA LEU A 94 23.35 19.17 -8.81
C LEU A 94 22.48 19.90 -9.85
N THR A 95 21.18 19.61 -9.87
CA THR A 95 20.25 20.08 -10.92
C THR A 95 19.59 21.41 -10.58
N LYS A 96 19.55 21.82 -9.30
CA LYS A 96 18.87 23.03 -8.79
C LYS A 96 17.42 23.18 -9.27
N SER A 97 16.75 22.06 -9.51
CA SER A 97 15.38 21.99 -10.02
C SER A 97 14.65 20.81 -9.41
N ILE A 98 13.33 20.91 -9.31
CA ILE A 98 12.44 19.82 -8.88
C ILE A 98 12.63 18.54 -9.71
N ILE A 99 13.08 18.69 -10.97
CA ILE A 99 13.40 17.57 -11.85
C ILE A 99 14.45 16.65 -11.24
N GLY A 100 15.41 17.18 -10.47
CA GLY A 100 16.42 16.37 -9.78
C GLY A 100 15.80 15.39 -8.77
N VAL A 101 14.73 15.79 -8.08
CA VAL A 101 14.00 14.92 -7.15
C VAL A 101 13.27 13.82 -7.91
N ILE A 102 12.65 14.14 -9.03
CA ILE A 102 11.95 13.15 -9.88
C ILE A 102 12.94 12.10 -10.39
N ILE A 103 14.11 12.52 -10.87
CA ILE A 103 15.14 11.60 -11.35
C ILE A 103 15.63 10.70 -10.20
N ALA A 104 15.88 11.28 -9.02
CA ALA A 104 16.32 10.51 -7.87
C ALA A 104 15.30 9.45 -7.42
N THR A 105 14.01 9.77 -7.39
CA THR A 105 12.96 8.80 -7.01
C THR A 105 12.80 7.70 -8.05
N LEU A 106 12.95 8.00 -9.35
CA LEU A 106 12.95 7.00 -10.42
C LEU A 106 14.13 6.03 -10.27
N ILE A 107 15.35 6.55 -10.03
CA ILE A 107 16.55 5.72 -9.84
C ILE A 107 16.41 4.86 -8.58
N ALA A 108 15.98 5.45 -7.46
CA ALA A 108 15.79 4.73 -6.21
C ALA A 108 14.74 3.62 -6.32
N SER A 109 13.62 3.88 -7.02
CA SER A 109 12.58 2.88 -7.31
C SER A 109 13.14 1.73 -8.16
N PHE A 110 13.93 2.05 -9.19
CA PHE A 110 14.56 1.04 -10.04
C PHE A 110 15.56 0.17 -9.26
N ILE A 111 16.41 0.77 -8.42
CA ILE A 111 17.34 0.05 -7.54
C ILE A 111 16.56 -0.83 -6.55
N GLY A 112 15.50 -0.29 -5.93
CA GLY A 112 14.63 -1.03 -5.03
C GLY A 112 14.01 -2.26 -5.69
N PHE A 113 13.50 -2.10 -6.91
CA PHE A 113 12.97 -3.20 -7.73
C PHE A 113 14.04 -4.23 -8.08
N LEU A 114 15.25 -3.83 -8.45
CA LEU A 114 16.34 -4.76 -8.76
C LEU A 114 16.77 -5.58 -7.53
N ILE A 115 16.87 -4.94 -6.37
CA ILE A 115 17.17 -5.61 -5.10
C ILE A 115 16.06 -6.63 -4.81
N GLU A 116 14.80 -6.20 -4.90
CA GLU A 116 13.66 -7.07 -4.60
C GLU A 116 13.56 -8.25 -5.57
N ASN A 117 13.68 -8.01 -6.88
CA ASN A 117 13.65 -9.06 -7.90
C ASN A 117 14.83 -10.04 -7.76
N THR A 118 16.03 -9.54 -7.44
CA THR A 118 17.21 -10.40 -7.25
C THR A 118 17.06 -11.29 -6.03
N VAL A 119 16.54 -10.75 -4.92
CA VAL A 119 16.33 -11.54 -3.70
C VAL A 119 15.20 -12.55 -3.89
N ARG A 120 14.07 -12.16 -4.48
CA ARG A 120 12.98 -13.10 -4.81
C ARG A 120 13.46 -14.24 -5.72
N ARG A 121 14.30 -13.97 -6.71
CA ARG A 121 14.82 -14.99 -7.64
C ARG A 121 15.85 -15.94 -7.02
N ARG A 122 16.69 -15.46 -6.08
CA ARG A 122 17.76 -16.28 -5.47
C ARG A 122 17.32 -17.07 -4.25
N SER A 123 16.28 -16.65 -3.53
CA SER A 123 15.83 -17.36 -2.33
C SER A 123 14.82 -18.46 -2.67
N LYS A 124 15.28 -19.70 -2.85
CA LYS A 124 14.41 -20.90 -2.85
C LYS A 124 13.83 -21.20 -1.45
N HIS A 125 14.54 -20.79 -0.40
CA HIS A 125 14.08 -20.83 1.00
C HIS A 125 14.40 -19.47 1.66
N PRO A 126 13.50 -18.47 1.62
CA PRO A 126 13.68 -17.24 2.37
C PRO A 126 13.76 -17.48 3.89
N GLU A 127 13.24 -18.61 4.37
CA GLU A 127 13.12 -19.00 5.78
C GLU A 127 14.46 -19.19 6.53
N SER A 128 15.61 -19.35 5.86
CA SER A 128 16.88 -19.62 6.57
C SER A 128 17.48 -18.36 7.22
N ASN A 129 17.15 -17.17 6.71
CA ASN A 129 17.66 -15.91 7.24
C ASN A 129 16.49 -15.08 7.77
N TRP A 130 16.34 -15.05 9.09
CA TRP A 130 15.31 -14.27 9.81
C TRP A 130 15.25 -12.79 9.38
N PHE A 131 16.39 -12.21 9.03
CA PHE A 131 16.47 -10.84 8.53
C PHE A 131 15.79 -10.69 7.15
N LEU A 132 16.00 -11.63 6.24
CA LEU A 132 15.39 -11.60 4.91
C LEU A 132 13.89 -11.88 4.98
N THR A 133 13.42 -12.82 5.79
CA THR A 133 11.96 -13.03 5.94
C THR A 133 11.24 -11.81 6.49
N LYS A 134 11.86 -11.09 7.44
CA LYS A 134 11.30 -9.84 8.01
C LYS A 134 11.39 -8.65 7.05
N LEU A 135 12.40 -8.63 6.17
CA LEU A 135 12.61 -7.60 5.17
C LEU A 135 11.69 -7.76 3.94
N PHE A 136 11.38 -8.99 3.54
CA PHE A 136 10.66 -9.32 2.30
C PHE A 136 9.21 -9.79 2.48
N ARG A 137 8.72 -10.05 3.71
CA ARG A 137 7.29 -10.35 3.89
C ARG A 137 6.46 -9.07 3.74
N PRO A 138 5.60 -8.95 2.71
CA PRO A 138 4.53 -7.97 2.77
C PRO A 138 3.63 -8.33 3.96
N LYS A 139 3.40 -7.36 4.85
CA LYS A 139 2.47 -7.49 5.98
C LYS A 139 1.00 -7.69 5.52
N ILE A 140 0.76 -7.61 4.20
CA ILE A 140 -0.52 -7.81 3.51
C ILE A 140 -0.59 -9.19 2.83
N THR A 141 0.07 -10.22 3.37
CA THR A 141 -0.53 -11.56 3.22
C THR A 141 -1.69 -11.60 4.20
N ARG A 142 -2.83 -11.00 3.80
CA ARG A 142 -4.12 -11.54 4.23
C ARG A 142 -4.03 -12.98 3.79
N THR A 143 -3.83 -13.90 4.74
CA THR A 143 -4.12 -15.32 4.53
C THR A 143 -5.43 -15.34 3.78
N THR A 144 -5.38 -15.68 2.50
CA THR A 144 -6.60 -15.79 1.70
C THR A 144 -7.44 -16.86 2.36
N VAL A 145 -8.76 -16.84 2.15
CA VAL A 145 -9.63 -17.90 2.66
C VAL A 145 -9.12 -19.27 2.17
N GLU A 146 -8.52 -19.30 0.98
CA GLU A 146 -7.80 -20.44 0.40
C GLU A 146 -6.61 -20.90 1.29
N ASP A 147 -5.68 -20.00 1.67
CA ASP A 147 -4.54 -20.33 2.55
C ASP A 147 -4.99 -20.90 3.92
N GLN A 148 -6.13 -20.42 4.45
CA GLN A 148 -6.70 -20.90 5.71
C GLN A 148 -7.32 -22.30 5.54
N GLN A 149 -8.03 -22.53 4.43
CA GLN A 149 -8.61 -23.82 4.09
C GLN A 149 -7.53 -24.89 3.88
N GLU A 150 -6.44 -24.57 3.18
CA GLU A 150 -5.32 -25.51 2.98
C GLU A 150 -4.70 -25.94 4.32
N ARG A 151 -4.48 -25.00 5.25
CA ARG A 151 -3.96 -25.33 6.59
C ARG A 151 -4.92 -26.20 7.40
N GLN A 152 -6.22 -25.95 7.31
CA GLN A 152 -7.23 -26.77 8.00
C GLN A 152 -7.30 -28.18 7.41
N GLN A 153 -7.22 -28.32 6.09
CA GLN A 153 -7.18 -29.62 5.42
C GLN A 153 -5.91 -30.40 5.78
N LEU A 154 -4.74 -29.76 5.74
CA LEU A 154 -3.48 -30.37 6.16
C LEU A 154 -3.50 -30.80 7.62
N ALA A 155 -4.07 -29.99 8.51
CA ALA A 155 -4.24 -30.34 9.92
C ALA A 155 -5.21 -31.51 10.13
N ALA A 156 -6.30 -31.57 9.36
CA ALA A 156 -7.26 -32.68 9.41
C ALA A 156 -6.66 -33.99 8.88
N VAL A 157 -5.94 -33.93 7.75
CA VAL A 157 -5.24 -35.09 7.18
C VAL A 157 -4.15 -35.60 8.13
N LYS A 158 -3.37 -34.70 8.73
CA LYS A 158 -2.34 -35.08 9.69
C LYS A 158 -2.94 -35.77 10.92
N LYS A 159 -4.06 -35.25 11.42
CA LYS A 159 -4.77 -35.87 12.55
C LYS A 159 -5.31 -37.26 12.19
N GLN A 160 -5.85 -37.44 10.98
CA GLN A 160 -6.29 -38.74 10.50
C GLN A 160 -5.13 -39.74 10.36
N LEU A 161 -3.95 -39.29 9.91
CA LEU A 161 -2.75 -40.12 9.82
C LEU A 161 -2.24 -40.51 11.21
N GLU A 162 -2.19 -39.56 12.16
CA GLU A 162 -1.80 -39.83 13.55
C GLU A 162 -2.78 -40.81 14.22
N ASP A 163 -4.09 -40.67 13.98
CA ASP A 163 -5.11 -41.60 14.49
C ASP A 163 -5.01 -42.99 13.83
N GLN A 164 -4.66 -43.06 12.53
CA GLN A 164 -4.43 -44.33 11.81
C GLN A 164 -3.16 -45.05 12.28
N GLU A 165 -2.07 -44.33 12.50
CA GLU A 165 -0.81 -44.88 13.03
C GLU A 165 -1.01 -45.41 14.46
N GLN A 166 -1.77 -44.70 15.30
CA GLN A 166 -2.12 -45.17 16.65
C GLN A 166 -3.04 -46.39 16.64
N SER A 167 -3.86 -46.56 15.59
CA SER A 167 -4.75 -47.71 15.42
C SER A 167 -4.04 -48.94 14.84
N GLN A 168 -2.97 -48.75 14.07
CA GLN A 168 -2.15 -49.85 13.52
C GLN A 168 -1.12 -50.41 14.51
N ASN A 169 -0.75 -49.65 15.54
CA ASN A 169 0.31 -50.00 16.49
C ASN A 169 -0.23 -50.52 17.84
N LYS A 170 -1.51 -50.90 17.89
CA LYS A 170 -2.23 -51.43 19.07
C LYS A 170 -2.89 -52.76 18.72
#